data_AF-A0A427FEB4-F1
#
_entry.id   AF-A0A427FEB4-F1
#
_cell.length_a   1.000
_cell.length_b   1.000
_cell.length_c   1.000
_cell.angle_alpha   90.00
_cell.angle_beta   90.00
_cell.angle_gamma   90.00
#
_symmetry.space_group_name_H-M   'P 1'
#
loop_
_entity.id
_entity.type
_entity.pdbx_description
1 polymer ?
#
loop_
_entity_poly.entity_id
_entity_poly.type
_entity_poly.pdbx_seq_one_letter_code
_entity_poly.pdbx_strand_id
1 'polypeptide(L)'
;MSRTEDSLLLYQRIRNPDSLSLHCREVDLRLSDDRCHLVLSRYVELYVNECTQWEMVSHHQVRLTDLLRWMILHSRRVPPPANLDG
;
A
#
# COMPACT_ATOMS: atom_id res chain seq x y z
N MET A 1 1.83 -7.80 13.82
CA MET A 1 2.47 -7.69 12.49
C MET A 1 3.67 -6.75 12.60
N SER A 2 4.90 -7.23 12.34
CA SER A 2 6.07 -6.37 12.32
C SER A 2 6.14 -5.68 10.96
N ARG A 3 5.67 -4.44 10.90
CA ARG A 3 5.90 -3.58 9.74
C ARG A 3 7.41 -3.34 9.68
N THR A 4 8.07 -3.74 8.61
CA THR A 4 9.45 -3.32 8.37
C THR A 4 9.46 -1.81 8.15
N GLU A 5 10.40 -1.09 8.79
CA GLU A 5 10.47 0.38 8.78
C GLU A 5 10.47 0.97 7.36
N ASP A 6 10.88 0.20 6.35
CA ASP A 6 10.96 0.58 4.94
C ASP A 6 9.66 0.37 4.12
N SER A 7 8.50 0.26 4.79
CA SER A 7 7.21 0.09 4.11
C SER A 7 6.29 1.31 4.27
N LEU A 8 5.66 1.71 3.17
CA LEU A 8 4.70 2.81 3.11
C LEU A 8 3.27 2.26 3.18
N LEU A 9 2.53 2.57 4.25
CA LEU A 9 1.11 2.26 4.34
C LEU A 9 0.29 3.21 3.46
N LEU A 10 -0.35 2.68 2.43
CA LEU A 10 -1.22 3.45 1.55
C LEU A 10 -2.65 3.55 2.07
N TYR A 11 -3.12 2.49 2.71
CA TYR A 11 -4.49 2.40 3.18
C TYR A 11 -4.56 1.48 4.39
N GLN A 12 -5.25 1.93 5.42
CA GLN A 12 -5.66 1.09 6.53
C GLN A 12 -7.10 1.43 6.87
N ARG A 13 -7.92 0.39 7.08
CA ARG A 13 -9.25 0.54 7.63
C ARG A 13 -9.53 -0.58 8.58
N ILE A 14 -9.83 -0.17 9.81
CA ILE A 14 -10.30 -1.06 10.86
C ILE A 14 -11.80 -0.78 11.03
N ARG A 15 -12.61 -1.83 11.02
CA ARG A 15 -14.03 -1.76 11.38
C ARG A 15 -14.32 -2.77 12.47
N ASN A 16 -15.23 -2.41 13.35
CA ASN A 16 -15.81 -3.30 14.35
C ASN A 16 -17.32 -3.35 14.04
N PRO A 17 -17.78 -4.31 13.22
CA PRO A 17 -19.19 -4.39 12.85
C PRO A 17 -20.07 -4.88 13.99
N ASP A 18 -19.52 -5.63 14.95
CA ASP A 18 -20.17 -6.03 16.19
C ASP A 18 -19.13 -6.20 17.31
N SER A 19 -19.59 -6.30 18.56
CA SER A 19 -18.73 -6.38 19.74
C SER A 19 -17.74 -7.54 19.75
N LEU A 20 -17.91 -8.53 18.86
CA LEU A 20 -17.12 -9.76 18.82
C LEU A 20 -16.20 -9.83 17.61
N SER A 21 -16.34 -8.93 16.64
CA SER A 21 -15.61 -9.00 15.37
C SER A 21 -14.81 -7.72 15.05
N LEU A 22 -13.62 -7.91 14.47
CA LEU A 22 -12.77 -6.84 13.98
C LEU A 22 -12.29 -7.15 12.57
N HIS A 23 -12.65 -6.28 11.64
CA HIS A 23 -12.24 -6.35 10.25
C HIS A 23 -11.08 -5.40 10.04
N CYS A 24 -9.89 -5.93 9.78
CA CYS A 24 -8.74 -5.15 9.35
C CYS A 24 -8.57 -5.27 7.83
N ARG A 25 -8.33 -4.15 7.17
CA ARG A 25 -7.92 -4.13 5.77
C ARG A 25 -6.77 -3.16 5.59
N GLU A 26 -5.63 -3.66 5.16
CA GLU A 26 -4.42 -2.89 4.91
C GLU A 26 -3.93 -3.04 3.48
N VAL A 27 -3.30 -1.98 2.98
CA VAL A 27 -2.53 -1.97 1.75
C VAL A 27 -1.26 -1.19 2.02
N ASP A 28 -0.12 -1.86 1.86
CA ASP A 28 1.20 -1.27 1.99
C ASP A 28 2.03 -1.50 0.73
N LEU A 29 3.04 -0.65 0.59
CA LEU A 29 4.07 -0.72 -0.43
C LEU A 29 5.41 -0.89 0.23
N ARG A 30 6.26 -1.76 -0.34
CA ARG A 30 7.67 -1.84 0.02
C ARG A 30 8.51 -2.11 -1.21
N LEU A 31 9.79 -1.78 -1.15
CA LEU A 31 10.75 -2.31 -2.14
C LEU A 31 11.05 -3.78 -1.81
N SER A 32 11.29 -4.57 -2.85
CA SER A 32 11.95 -5.87 -2.69
C SER A 32 13.37 -5.68 -2.14
N ASP A 33 13.96 -6.75 -1.60
CA ASP A 33 15.29 -6.69 -0.98
C ASP A 33 16.37 -6.26 -1.98
N ASP A 34 16.24 -6.68 -3.25
CA ASP A 34 17.10 -6.26 -4.36
C ASP A 34 16.81 -4.84 -4.88
N ARG A 35 15.77 -4.19 -4.36
CA ARG A 35 15.26 -2.87 -4.75
C ARG A 35 14.86 -2.74 -6.22
N CYS A 36 14.73 -3.85 -6.94
CA CYS A 36 14.33 -3.85 -8.35
C CYS A 36 12.81 -3.85 -8.55
N HIS A 37 12.05 -4.26 -7.53
CA HIS A 37 10.60 -4.37 -7.60
C HIS A 37 9.93 -3.55 -6.50
N LEU A 38 8.79 -2.98 -6.86
CA LEU A 38 7.83 -2.47 -5.88
C LEU A 38 6.84 -3.59 -5.58
N VAL A 39 6.69 -3.91 -4.30
CA VAL A 39 5.77 -4.92 -3.79
C VAL A 39 4.58 -4.22 -3.15
N LEU A 40 3.39 -4.45 -3.69
CA LEU A 40 2.11 -4.04 -3.11
C LEU A 40 1.54 -5.24 -2.36
N SER A 41 1.42 -5.11 -1.05
CA SER A 41 0.80 -6.13 -0.21
C SER A 41 -0.58 -5.65 0.20
N ARG A 42 -1.54 -6.57 0.23
CA ARG A 42 -2.90 -6.32 0.68
C ARG A 42 -3.28 -7.38 1.68
N TYR A 43 -3.62 -6.92 2.88
CA TYR A 43 -4.02 -7.77 3.99
C TYR A 43 -5.50 -7.53 4.29
N VAL A 44 -6.23 -8.62 4.50
CA VAL A 44 -7.59 -8.61 5.04
C VAL A 44 -7.65 -9.64 6.14
N GLU A 45 -7.95 -9.20 7.34
CA GLU A 45 -8.08 -10.06 8.51
C GLU A 45 -9.45 -9.84 9.13
N LEU A 46 -10.07 -10.95 9.53
CA LEU A 46 -11.21 -10.92 10.44
C LEU A 46 -10.81 -11.60 11.73
N TYR A 47 -10.92 -10.86 12.82
CA TYR A 47 -10.85 -11.41 14.16
C TYR A 47 -12.27 -11.63 14.68
N VAL A 48 -12.52 -12.77 15.32
CA VAL A 48 -13.73 -13.05 16.08
C VAL A 48 -13.35 -13.61 17.45
N ASN A 49 -13.85 -13.02 18.54
CA ASN A 49 -13.52 -13.43 19.91
C ASN A 49 -12.01 -13.61 20.13
N GLU A 50 -11.21 -12.64 19.67
CA GLU A 50 -9.74 -12.63 19.76
C GLU A 50 -9.00 -13.68 18.91
N CYS A 51 -9.71 -14.54 18.17
CA CYS A 51 -9.10 -15.47 17.20
C CYS A 51 -9.21 -14.93 15.77
N THR A 52 -8.12 -15.04 15.00
CA THR A 52 -8.19 -14.79 13.55
C THR A 52 -9.04 -15.88 12.89
N GLN A 53 -10.20 -15.50 12.36
CA GLN A 53 -11.11 -16.42 11.68
C GLN A 53 -10.70 -16.66 10.23
N TRP A 54 -10.20 -15.63 9.54
CA TRP A 54 -9.64 -15.73 8.20
C TRP A 54 -8.65 -14.60 7.94
N GLU A 55 -7.62 -14.95 7.18
CA GLU A 55 -6.58 -14.06 6.71
C GLU A 55 -6.46 -14.22 5.18
N MET A 56 -6.55 -13.12 4.45
CA MET A 56 -6.24 -13.08 3.03
C MET A 56 -5.07 -12.13 2.83
N VAL A 57 -3.98 -12.67 2.31
CA VAL A 57 -2.80 -11.91 1.91
C VAL A 57 -2.58 -12.08 0.41
N SER A 58 -2.48 -10.97 -0.30
CA SER A 58 -2.06 -10.96 -1.70
C SER A 58 -0.90 -10.02 -1.90
N HIS A 59 0.13 -10.47 -2.62
CA HIS A 59 1.26 -9.66 -3.01
C HIS A 59 1.28 -9.50 -4.53
N HIS A 60 1.40 -8.25 -4.99
CA HIS A 60 1.67 -7.93 -6.37
C HIS A 60 3.06 -7.31 -6.48
N GLN A 61 3.84 -7.75 -7.47
CA GLN A 61 5.17 -7.21 -7.72
C GLN A 61 5.21 -6.59 -9.10
N VAL A 62 5.82 -5.41 -9.18
CA VAL A 62 6.06 -4.71 -10.44
C VAL A 62 7.51 -4.26 -10.46
N ARG A 63 8.22 -4.48 -11.58
CA ARG A 63 9.56 -3.93 -11.76
C ARG A 63 9.52 -2.42 -11.68
N LEU A 64 10.39 -1.85 -10.85
CA LEU A 64 10.41 -0.41 -10.60
C LEU A 64 10.65 0.37 -11.90
N THR A 65 11.50 -0.16 -12.78
CA THR A 65 11.76 0.44 -14.11
C THR A 65 10.52 0.50 -14.99
N ASP A 66 9.67 -0.52 -14.97
CA ASP A 66 8.43 -0.55 -15.75
C ASP A 66 7.39 0.40 -15.16
N LEU A 67 7.29 0.47 -13.82
CA LEU A 67 6.43 1.44 -13.13
C LEU A 67 6.85 2.88 -13.43
N LEU A 68 8.14 3.19 -13.35
CA LEU A 68 8.66 4.53 -13.64
C LEU A 68 8.40 4.94 -15.08
N ARG A 69 8.62 4.04 -16.05
CA ARG A 69 8.26 4.28 -17.46
C ARG A 69 6.77 4.56 -17.61
N TRP A 70 5.92 3.74 -16.97
CA TRP A 70 4.48 3.95 -17.00
C TRP A 70 4.09 5.30 -16.40
N MET A 71 4.65 5.69 -15.25
CA MET A 71 4.41 6.98 -14.63
C MET A 71 4.85 8.14 -15.52
N ILE A 72 6.00 8.05 -16.18
CA ILE A 72 6.46 9.09 -17.11
C ILE A 72 5.45 9.28 -18.26
N LEU A 73 4.90 8.18 -18.79
CA LEU A 73 3.94 8.22 -19.89
C LEU A 73 2.55 8.73 -19.48
N HIS A 74 2.14 8.53 -18.22
CA HIS A 74 0.77 8.81 -17.76
C HIS A 74 0.66 9.92 -16.72
N SER A 75 1.79 10.44 -16.21
CA SER A 75 1.79 11.52 -15.23
C SER A 75 1.38 12.84 -15.88
N ARG A 76 0.63 13.63 -15.13
CA ARG A 76 0.36 15.03 -15.49
C ARG A 76 1.61 15.84 -15.20
N ARG A 77 2.15 16.53 -16.21
CA ARG A 77 3.17 17.55 -15.99
C ARG A 77 2.55 18.70 -15.19
N VAL A 78 3.13 18.99 -14.04
CA VAL A 78 2.86 20.22 -13.30
C VAL A 78 3.84 21.26 -13.83
N PRO A 79 3.40 22.31 -14.55
CA PRO A 79 4.30 23.36 -14.99
C PRO A 79 4.93 24.03 -13.76
N PRO A 80 6.18 24.51 -13.87
CA PRO A 80 6.78 25.28 -12.80
C PRO A 80 5.87 26.48 -12.45
N PRO A 81 5.83 26.92 -11.18
CA PRO A 81 5.08 28.10 -10.81
C PRO A 81 5.49 29.26 -11.72
N ALA A 82 4.51 29.94 -12.31
CA ALA A 82 4.80 31.09 -13.15
C ALA A 82 5.52 32.14 -12.29
N ASN A 83 6.68 32.62 -12.75
CA ASN A 83 7.34 33.76 -12.14
C ASN A 83 6.37 34.95 -12.21
N LEU A 84 5.74 35.26 -11.08
CA LEU A 84 4.96 36.47 -10.86
C LEU A 84 5.90 37.59 -10.43
N ASP A 85 6.95 37.85 -11.21
CA ASP A 85 7.84 38.99 -10.97
C ASP A 85 8.03 39.72 -12.30
N GLY A 86 7.26 40.79 -12.45
CA GLY A 86 7.45 41.88 -13.42
C GLY A 86 7.56 43.19 -12.67
#